data_AF-K0S6T7-F1
#
_entry.id   AF-K0S6T7-F1
#
_cell.length_a   1.000
_cell.length_b   1.000
_cell.length_c   1.000
_cell.angle_alpha   90.00
_cell.angle_beta   90.00
_cell.angle_gamma   90.00
#
_symmetry.space_group_name_H-M   'P 1'
#
loop_
_entity.id
_entity.type
_entity.pdbx_description
1 polymer ?
#
loop_
_entity_poly.entity_id
_entity_poly.type
_entity_poly.pdbx_seq_one_letter_code
_entity_poly.pdbx_strand_id
1 'polypeptide(L)'
;TLIYWNVGPKGSEEPAAKIPFAHDMAIWDMKWHPAGHLLATGSNDRQTKFWARNRPGSKQGLDFDGPGSGADGKDAEVTHAEMELGNHVGIVIGRRGATIIAMQRQTKTKMHVDQMRRVLQIEGTARQIETVKKRVGALLERVSSDGDGRQQGGGFGGWVIFSSLF
;
A
#
# COMPACT_ATOMS: atom_id res chain seq x y z
N THR A 1 14.78 -7.38 -20.92
CA THR A 1 13.47 -6.87 -21.40
C THR A 1 12.79 -7.93 -22.23
N LEU A 2 11.50 -8.16 -22.02
CA LEU A 2 10.69 -9.11 -22.79
C LEU A 2 9.69 -8.33 -23.67
N ILE A 3 9.55 -8.72 -24.93
CA ILE A 3 8.64 -8.07 -25.88
C ILE A 3 7.81 -9.15 -26.56
N TYR A 4 6.52 -8.92 -26.68
CA TYR A 4 5.54 -9.82 -27.28
C TYR A 4 4.89 -9.15 -28.48
N TRP A 5 4.78 -9.91 -29.58
CA TRP A 5 4.26 -9.45 -30.86
C TRP A 5 3.10 -10.34 -31.31
N ASN A 6 2.02 -9.75 -31.81
CA ASN A 6 0.92 -10.47 -32.42
C ASN A 6 1.20 -10.67 -33.90
N VAL A 7 1.54 -11.88 -34.31
CA VAL A 7 1.81 -12.22 -35.71
C VAL A 7 0.53 -12.81 -36.31
N GLY A 8 -0.12 -12.10 -37.25
CA GLY A 8 -1.33 -12.58 -37.92
C GLY A 8 -2.00 -11.51 -38.79
N PRO A 9 -3.16 -11.81 -39.42
CA PRO A 9 -3.88 -10.87 -40.29
C PRO A 9 -4.39 -9.62 -39.58
N LYS A 10 -4.48 -9.67 -38.24
CA LYS A 10 -4.80 -8.55 -37.34
C LYS A 10 -3.56 -8.06 -36.57
N GLY A 11 -2.37 -8.46 -37.00
CA GLY A 11 -1.11 -8.07 -36.38
C GLY A 11 -0.86 -6.58 -36.60
N SER A 12 -0.48 -5.88 -35.54
CA SER A 12 0.01 -4.51 -35.60
C SER A 12 1.53 -4.51 -35.77
N GLU A 13 2.08 -3.48 -36.40
CA GLU A 13 3.53 -3.20 -36.39
C GLU A 13 4.03 -2.75 -35.01
N GLU A 14 3.11 -2.55 -34.05
CA GLU A 14 3.44 -2.25 -32.67
C GLU A 14 3.49 -3.51 -31.81
N PRO A 15 4.42 -3.59 -30.84
CA PRO A 15 4.49 -4.71 -29.92
C PRO A 15 3.24 -4.74 -29.05
N ALA A 16 2.61 -5.91 -28.97
CA ALA A 16 1.41 -6.10 -28.17
C ALA A 16 1.67 -6.02 -26.65
N ALA A 17 2.91 -6.29 -26.21
CA ALA A 17 3.34 -6.04 -24.84
C ALA A 17 4.84 -5.80 -24.76
N LYS A 18 5.27 -4.88 -23.88
CA LYS A 18 6.67 -4.65 -23.54
C LYS A 18 6.82 -4.69 -22.02
N ILE A 19 7.65 -5.60 -21.54
CA ILE A 19 7.91 -5.79 -20.12
C ILE A 19 9.36 -5.36 -19.86
N PRO A 20 9.59 -4.11 -19.44
CA PRO A 20 10.89 -3.66 -18.99
C PRO A 20 11.27 -4.42 -17.71
N PHE A 21 12.57 -4.64 -17.49
CA PHE A 21 13.09 -5.33 -16.30
C PHE A 21 12.48 -6.72 -16.04
N ALA A 22 12.12 -7.45 -17.12
CA ALA A 22 11.59 -8.79 -16.99
C ALA A 22 12.52 -9.72 -16.20
N HIS A 23 13.84 -9.61 -16.40
CA HIS A 23 14.88 -10.30 -15.66
C HIS A 23 16.11 -9.41 -15.57
N ASP A 24 16.89 -9.56 -14.50
CA ASP A 24 18.12 -8.78 -14.24
C ASP A 24 19.31 -9.30 -15.07
N MET A 25 19.24 -10.57 -15.48
CA MET A 25 20.27 -11.26 -16.27
C MET A 25 19.67 -11.91 -17.53
N ALA A 26 20.55 -12.47 -18.37
CA ALA A 26 20.17 -13.15 -19.60
C ALA A 26 19.15 -14.27 -19.36
N ILE A 27 18.10 -14.28 -20.18
CA ILE A 27 17.10 -15.35 -20.26
C ILE A 27 17.67 -16.42 -21.19
N TRP A 28 17.72 -17.66 -20.73
CA TRP A 28 18.27 -18.77 -21.51
C TRP A 28 17.19 -19.69 -22.06
N ASP A 29 16.05 -19.77 -21.38
CA ASP A 29 14.94 -20.64 -21.79
C ASP A 29 13.60 -19.92 -21.63
N MET A 30 12.70 -20.19 -22.56
CA MET A 30 11.33 -19.68 -22.54
C MET A 30 10.37 -20.69 -23.17
N LYS A 31 9.27 -20.97 -22.48
CA LYS A 31 8.29 -21.95 -22.96
C LYS A 31 6.86 -21.49 -22.71
N TRP A 32 6.08 -21.49 -23.77
CA TRP A 32 4.63 -21.29 -23.69
C TRP A 32 3.93 -22.55 -23.20
N HIS A 33 2.93 -22.36 -22.35
CA HIS A 33 1.98 -23.41 -22.05
C HIS A 33 1.24 -23.83 -23.35
N PRO A 34 0.91 -25.12 -23.57
CA PRO A 34 0.25 -25.57 -24.80
C PRO A 34 -1.04 -24.83 -25.16
N ALA A 35 -1.79 -24.36 -24.15
CA ALA A 35 -2.98 -23.54 -24.34
C ALA A 35 -2.70 -22.03 -24.56
N GLY A 36 -1.44 -21.60 -24.63
CA GLY A 36 -1.00 -20.25 -25.03
C GLY A 36 -1.40 -19.11 -24.08
N HIS A 37 -1.81 -19.39 -22.85
CA HIS A 37 -2.23 -18.36 -21.88
C HIS A 37 -1.14 -17.98 -20.86
N LEU A 38 -0.08 -18.78 -20.77
CA LEU A 38 1.01 -18.62 -19.81
C LEU A 38 2.35 -18.84 -20.50
N LEU A 39 3.31 -17.98 -20.20
CA LEU A 39 4.72 -18.11 -20.60
C LEU A 39 5.57 -18.26 -19.35
N ALA A 40 6.47 -19.24 -19.34
CA ALA A 40 7.52 -19.36 -18.35
C ALA A 40 8.85 -18.89 -18.95
N THR A 41 9.61 -18.08 -18.22
CA THR A 41 10.98 -17.67 -18.59
C THR A 41 11.96 -18.04 -17.49
N GLY A 42 13.07 -18.68 -17.86
CA GLY A 42 14.19 -19.04 -16.99
C GLY A 42 15.41 -18.17 -17.28
N SER A 43 15.92 -17.49 -16.26
CA SER A 43 17.08 -16.58 -16.37
C SER A 43 18.23 -16.99 -15.45
N ASN A 44 19.42 -16.49 -15.78
CA ASN A 44 20.62 -16.62 -14.96
C ASN A 44 20.56 -15.80 -13.64
N ASP A 45 19.48 -15.05 -13.42
CA ASP A 45 19.19 -14.37 -12.16
C ASP A 45 18.68 -15.32 -11.06
N ARG A 46 18.70 -16.65 -11.33
CA ARG A 46 18.20 -17.72 -10.46
C ARG A 46 16.70 -17.61 -10.19
N GLN A 47 15.96 -16.92 -11.06
CA GLN A 47 14.51 -16.82 -10.99
C GLN A 47 13.86 -17.42 -12.23
N THR A 48 12.71 -18.07 -11.99
CA THR A 48 11.76 -18.40 -13.05
C THR A 48 10.54 -17.51 -12.86
N LYS A 49 10.19 -16.76 -13.90
CA LYS A 49 9.04 -15.86 -13.87
C LYS A 49 7.97 -16.36 -14.83
N PHE A 50 6.72 -16.14 -14.44
CA PHE A 50 5.55 -16.51 -15.22
C PHE A 50 4.83 -15.26 -15.70
N TRP A 51 4.48 -15.25 -16.98
CA TRP A 51 3.80 -14.15 -17.63
C TRP A 51 2.48 -14.67 -18.20
N ALA A 52 1.37 -14.12 -17.71
CA ALA A 52 0.04 -14.45 -18.22
C ALA A 52 -0.50 -13.31 -19.06
N ARG A 53 -1.28 -13.65 -20.09
CA ARG A 53 -2.12 -12.65 -20.77
C ARG A 53 -3.17 -12.16 -19.79
N ASN A 54 -3.51 -10.88 -19.87
CA ASN A 54 -4.66 -10.38 -19.15
C ASN A 54 -5.95 -11.00 -19.70
N ARG A 55 -6.96 -11.18 -18.86
CA ARG A 55 -8.27 -11.64 -19.33
C ARG A 55 -8.78 -10.62 -20.36
N PRO A 56 -9.33 -11.04 -21.52
CA PRO A 56 -9.93 -10.10 -22.45
C PRO A 56 -11.00 -9.29 -21.71
N GLY A 57 -10.78 -7.98 -21.57
CA GLY A 57 -11.61 -7.04 -20.78
C GLY A 57 -10.94 -6.46 -19.53
N SER A 58 -9.90 -7.10 -18.99
CA SER A 58 -9.06 -6.50 -17.95
C SER A 58 -7.88 -5.77 -18.59
N LYS A 59 -7.61 -4.54 -18.14
CA LYS A 59 -6.44 -3.71 -18.47
C LYS A 59 -5.34 -3.76 -17.41
N GLN A 60 -5.50 -4.58 -16.36
CA GLN A 60 -4.47 -4.77 -15.35
C GLN A 60 -3.20 -5.42 -15.92
N GLY A 61 -2.22 -4.63 -16.38
CA GLY A 61 -0.83 -5.06 -16.30
C GLY A 61 0.12 -4.76 -17.44
N LEU A 62 -0.18 -3.90 -18.42
CA LEU A 62 0.80 -3.56 -19.48
C LEU A 62 0.98 -2.06 -19.73
N ASP A 63 0.47 -1.21 -18.85
CA ASP A 63 0.61 0.24 -18.91
C ASP A 63 1.84 0.70 -18.09
N PHE A 64 3.02 0.23 -18.50
CA PHE A 64 4.27 0.92 -18.20
C PHE A 64 4.44 2.05 -19.21
N ASP A 65 3.77 3.18 -18.96
CA ASP A 65 4.08 4.57 -19.39
C ASP A 65 2.82 5.48 -19.41
N GLY A 66 1.90 5.29 -18.47
CA GLY A 66 0.79 6.24 -18.27
C GLY A 66 0.08 6.01 -16.93
N PRO A 67 -0.34 7.08 -16.21
CA PRO A 67 -1.03 6.92 -14.95
C PRO A 67 -2.44 6.39 -15.22
N GLY A 68 -2.62 5.09 -15.02
CA GLY A 68 -3.92 4.50 -14.72
C GLY A 68 -4.62 3.80 -15.90
N SER A 69 -4.57 2.48 -15.92
CA SER A 69 -5.70 1.69 -16.40
C SER A 69 -5.85 0.33 -15.71
N GLY A 70 -6.18 0.36 -14.41
CA GLY A 70 -6.86 -0.74 -13.73
C GLY A 70 -8.36 -0.49 -13.73
N ALA A 71 -9.11 -1.28 -14.52
CA ALA A 71 -10.56 -1.18 -14.65
C ALA A 71 -11.30 -1.42 -13.32
N ASP A 72 -11.90 -0.36 -12.79
CA ASP A 72 -13.31 -0.29 -12.39
C ASP A 72 -13.72 1.19 -12.45
N GLY A 73 -14.58 1.51 -13.42
CA GLY A 73 -14.99 2.88 -13.72
C GLY A 73 -15.83 3.50 -12.61
N LYS A 74 -15.16 4.19 -11.68
CA LYS A 74 -15.51 5.51 -11.10
C LYS A 74 -14.61 5.96 -9.93
N ASP A 75 -13.66 5.14 -9.45
CA ASP A 75 -13.00 5.41 -8.17
C ASP A 75 -11.46 5.53 -8.22
N ALA A 76 -10.86 5.61 -9.41
CA ALA A 76 -9.40 5.52 -9.61
C ALA A 76 -8.65 6.87 -9.61
N GLU A 77 -9.21 7.90 -8.98
CA GLU A 77 -8.44 9.10 -8.68
C GLU A 77 -7.62 8.84 -7.42
N VAL A 78 -6.29 8.72 -7.58
CA VAL A 78 -5.37 8.68 -6.45
C VAL A 78 -5.45 10.04 -5.77
N THR A 79 -6.16 10.07 -4.66
CA THR A 79 -6.44 11.29 -3.90
C THR A 79 -5.56 11.33 -2.66
N HIS A 80 -5.20 12.54 -2.26
CA HIS A 80 -4.48 12.80 -1.03
C HIS A 80 -5.49 13.29 0.00
N ALA A 81 -5.53 12.65 1.16
CA ALA A 81 -6.35 13.09 2.27
C ALA A 81 -5.49 13.32 3.50
N GLU A 82 -5.69 14.46 4.14
CA GLU A 82 -5.12 14.75 5.46
C GLU A 82 -6.20 14.56 6.52
N MET A 83 -5.79 14.08 7.70
CA MET A 83 -6.65 13.95 8.87
C MET A 83 -5.88 14.38 10.11
N GLU A 84 -6.49 15.21 10.94
CA GLU A 84 -5.88 15.64 12.20
C GLU A 84 -5.93 14.51 13.24
N LEU A 85 -4.78 14.22 13.86
CA LEU A 85 -4.65 13.21 14.90
C LEU A 85 -4.56 13.81 16.32
N GLY A 86 -4.23 15.10 16.43
CA GLY A 86 -4.10 15.79 17.71
C GLY A 86 -3.03 15.16 18.62
N ASN A 87 -3.36 14.97 19.91
CA ASN A 87 -2.46 14.38 20.90
C ASN A 87 -2.28 12.86 20.77
N HIS A 88 -2.99 12.21 19.84
CA HIS A 88 -3.05 10.74 19.74
C HIS A 88 -2.07 10.15 18.71
N VAL A 89 -1.21 10.98 18.12
CA VAL A 89 -0.18 10.59 17.13
C VAL A 89 0.61 9.35 17.57
N GLY A 90 1.06 9.30 18.83
CA GLY A 90 1.85 8.18 19.35
C GLY A 90 1.10 6.85 19.37
N ILE A 91 -0.20 6.88 19.63
CA ILE A 91 -1.05 5.67 19.70
C ILE A 91 -1.40 5.19 18.29
N VAL A 92 -1.60 6.11 17.35
CA VAL A 92 -1.86 5.81 15.93
C VAL A 92 -0.65 5.15 15.25
N ILE A 93 0.57 5.59 15.58
CA ILE A 93 1.80 4.92 15.12
C ILE A 93 1.96 3.57 15.81
N GLY A 94 1.74 3.53 17.13
CA GLY A 94 1.94 2.35 17.97
C GLY A 94 3.42 2.08 18.28
N ARG A 95 3.68 1.19 19.26
CA ARG A 95 5.05 0.82 19.66
C ARG A 95 5.82 0.25 18.46
N ARG A 96 6.95 0.89 18.10
CA ARG A 96 7.76 0.58 16.90
C ARG A 96 7.01 0.66 15.57
N GLY A 97 5.96 1.47 15.46
CA GLY A 97 5.19 1.61 14.22
C GLY A 97 4.25 0.44 13.91
N ALA A 98 4.04 -0.49 14.86
CA ALA A 98 3.27 -1.71 14.60
C ALA A 98 1.82 -1.43 14.15
N THR A 99 1.17 -0.42 14.73
CA THR A 99 -0.23 -0.09 14.43
C THR A 99 -0.37 0.49 13.04
N ILE A 100 0.47 1.47 12.67
CA ILE A 100 0.43 2.06 11.33
C ILE A 100 0.81 1.06 10.24
N ILE A 101 1.81 0.21 10.48
CA ILE A 101 2.22 -0.85 9.53
C ILE A 101 1.08 -1.85 9.32
N ALA A 102 0.41 -2.29 10.39
CA ALA A 102 -0.73 -3.19 10.30
C ALA A 102 -1.89 -2.56 9.53
N MET A 103 -2.13 -1.26 9.76
CA MET A 103 -3.20 -0.54 9.09
C MET A 103 -2.93 -0.41 7.58
N GLN A 104 -1.71 -0.03 7.19
CA GLN A 104 -1.30 0.08 5.77
C GLN A 104 -1.42 -1.26 5.04
N ARG A 105 -1.04 -2.37 5.68
CA ARG A 105 -1.16 -3.71 5.09
C ARG A 105 -2.60 -4.13 4.84
N GLN A 106 -3.52 -3.79 5.75
CA GLN A 106 -4.92 -4.19 5.63
C GLN A 106 -5.68 -3.35 4.60
N THR A 107 -5.42 -2.05 4.53
CA THR A 107 -6.12 -1.14 3.62
C THR A 107 -5.47 -1.04 2.26
N LYS A 108 -4.23 -1.55 2.13
CA LYS A 108 -3.37 -1.37 0.95
C LYS A 108 -3.28 0.11 0.57
N THR A 109 -3.13 0.98 1.57
CA THR A 109 -2.93 2.42 1.40
C THR A 109 -1.58 2.83 1.96
N LYS A 110 -1.01 3.89 1.38
CA LYS A 110 0.19 4.51 1.90
C LYS A 110 -0.22 5.59 2.91
N MET A 111 0.39 5.55 4.09
CA MET A 111 0.03 6.44 5.19
C MET A 111 1.30 7.04 5.79
N HIS A 112 1.35 8.35 5.92
CA HIS A 112 2.47 9.05 6.54
C HIS A 112 1.96 9.90 7.69
N VAL A 113 2.65 9.84 8.83
CA VAL A 113 2.28 10.61 10.02
C VAL A 113 3.30 11.71 10.20
N ASP A 114 2.86 12.96 10.06
CA ASP A 114 3.65 14.13 10.40
C ASP A 114 3.45 14.43 11.89
N GLN A 115 4.51 14.21 12.67
CA GLN A 115 4.47 14.40 14.13
C GLN A 115 4.47 15.88 14.52
N MET A 116 4.99 16.76 13.67
CA MET A 116 5.08 18.20 13.94
C MET A 116 3.72 18.87 13.68
N ARG A 117 3.11 18.55 12.55
CA ARG A 117 1.77 19.04 12.17
C ARG A 117 0.64 18.24 12.82
N ARG A 118 0.94 17.11 13.46
CA ARG A 118 -0.03 16.20 14.10
C ARG A 118 -1.11 15.71 13.13
N VAL A 119 -0.72 15.47 11.88
CA VAL A 119 -1.62 15.01 10.81
C VAL A 119 -1.21 13.65 10.27
N LEU A 120 -2.21 12.86 9.88
CA LEU A 120 -2.08 11.66 9.09
C LEU A 120 -2.38 11.98 7.63
N GLN A 121 -1.38 11.81 6.78
CA GLN A 121 -1.50 11.88 5.33
C GLN A 121 -1.78 10.48 4.79
N ILE A 122 -2.81 10.34 3.98
CA ILE A 122 -3.25 9.07 3.39
C ILE A 122 -3.25 9.25 1.88
N GLU A 123 -2.59 8.34 1.18
CA GLU A 123 -2.55 8.26 -0.27
C GLU A 123 -3.23 6.96 -0.71
N GLY A 124 -4.24 7.07 -1.58
CA GLY A 124 -4.96 5.92 -2.10
C GLY A 124 -6.19 6.31 -2.92
N THR A 125 -7.04 5.32 -3.20
CA THR A 125 -8.36 5.56 -3.82
C THR A 125 -9.35 6.12 -2.81
N ALA A 126 -10.38 6.84 -3.27
CA ALA A 126 -11.38 7.46 -2.41
C ALA A 126 -12.04 6.44 -1.44
N ARG A 127 -12.39 5.25 -1.94
CA ARG A 127 -12.96 4.16 -1.14
C ARG A 127 -12.02 3.63 -0.06
N GLN A 128 -10.73 3.52 -0.38
CA GLN A 128 -9.73 3.11 0.58
C GLN A 128 -9.52 4.18 1.65
N ILE A 129 -9.46 5.46 1.25
CA ILE A 129 -9.32 6.60 2.16
C ILE A 129 -10.51 6.67 3.13
N GLU A 130 -11.74 6.48 2.65
CA GLU A 130 -12.93 6.46 3.51
C GLU A 130 -12.84 5.33 4.55
N THR A 131 -12.42 4.14 4.12
CA THR A 131 -12.23 3.00 5.01
C THR A 131 -11.16 3.28 6.07
N VAL A 132 -10.05 3.91 5.68
CA VAL A 132 -8.99 4.33 6.61
C VAL A 132 -9.52 5.38 7.58
N LYS A 133 -10.15 6.45 7.10
CA LYS A 133 -10.72 7.53 7.93
C LYS A 133 -11.68 7.00 8.98
N LYS A 134 -12.61 6.12 8.57
CA LYS A 134 -13.57 5.49 9.50
C LYS A 134 -12.85 4.68 10.59
N ARG A 135 -11.80 3.95 10.21
CA ARG A 135 -11.05 3.10 11.13
C ARG A 135 -10.17 3.88 12.09
N VAL A 136 -9.49 4.92 11.62
CA VAL A 136 -8.68 5.80 12.47
C VAL A 136 -9.58 6.64 13.36
N GLY A 137 -10.71 7.15 12.86
CA GLY A 137 -11.71 7.85 13.67
C GLY A 137 -12.24 7.00 14.83
N ALA A 138 -12.60 5.74 14.58
CA ALA A 138 -13.00 4.82 15.65
C ALA A 138 -11.88 4.53 16.66
N LEU A 139 -10.62 4.60 16.24
CA LEU A 139 -9.46 4.43 17.12
C LEU A 139 -9.23 5.70 17.96
N LEU A 140 -9.43 6.89 17.39
CA LEU A 140 -9.32 8.17 18.08
C LEU A 140 -10.42 8.34 19.13
N GLU A 141 -11.68 8.04 18.81
CA GLU A 141 -12.82 8.13 19.74
C GLU A 141 -12.61 7.27 21.01
N ARG A 142 -12.11 6.05 20.82
CA ARG A 142 -11.80 5.14 21.95
C ARG A 142 -10.70 5.67 22.85
N VAL A 143 -9.76 6.44 22.30
CA VAL A 143 -8.62 6.97 23.03
C VAL A 143 -8.94 8.34 23.64
N SER A 144 -9.83 9.11 23.01
CA SER A 144 -10.35 10.38 23.53
C SER A 144 -11.18 10.17 24.79
N SER A 145 -12.04 9.14 24.79
CA SER A 145 -12.88 8.78 25.94
C SER A 145 -12.08 8.29 27.17
N ASP A 146 -10.90 7.69 26.96
CA ASP A 146 -9.95 7.35 28.05
C ASP A 146 -9.24 8.58 28.63
N GLY A 147 -9.31 9.75 27.96
CA GLY A 147 -8.72 11.01 28.40
C GLY A 147 -9.58 11.83 29.35
N ASP A 148 -10.91 11.65 29.31
CA ASP A 148 -11.88 12.42 30.12
C ASP A 148 -12.15 11.79 31.50
N GLY A 149 -11.68 10.55 31.73
CA GLY A 149 -11.83 9.83 32.99
C GLY A 149 -10.86 10.25 34.12
N ARG A 150 -10.06 11.31 33.95
CA ARG A 150 -9.11 11.80 34.98
C ARG A 150 -9.35 13.27 35.38
N GLN A 151 -10.61 13.71 35.40
CA GLN A 151 -11.00 14.92 36.10
C GLN A 151 -12.19 14.68 37.03
N GLN A 152 -11.95 13.93 38.11
CA GLN A 152 -12.54 14.17 39.43
C GLN A 152 -11.94 13.22 40.45
N GLY A 153 -11.26 13.78 41.46
CA GLY A 153 -10.87 13.00 42.64
C GLY A 153 -9.62 13.49 43.37
N GLY A 154 -9.77 14.59 44.14
CA GLY A 154 -9.14 14.71 45.45
C GLY A 154 -7.68 15.16 45.50
N GLY A 155 -7.45 16.28 46.19
CA GLY A 155 -6.15 16.58 46.76
C GLY A 155 -5.72 15.57 47.83
N PHE A 156 -4.52 15.82 48.36
CA PHE A 156 -3.80 15.19 49.48
C PHE A 156 -2.63 14.24 49.13
N GLY A 157 -1.43 14.68 49.54
CA GLY A 157 -0.21 13.87 49.77
C GLY A 157 0.63 13.62 48.52
N GLY A 158 1.81 14.19 48.29
CA GLY A 158 2.88 14.41 49.25
C GLY A 158 3.66 13.13 49.52
N TRP A 159 4.35 12.55 48.53
CA TRP A 159 5.38 11.53 48.76
C TRP A 159 6.65 11.87 47.96
N VAL A 160 7.55 12.56 48.66
CA VAL A 160 8.99 12.60 48.39
C VAL A 160 9.52 11.24 48.81
N ILE A 161 10.13 10.47 47.91
CA ILE A 161 10.95 9.31 48.27
C ILE A 161 12.42 9.66 48.06
N PHE A 162 13.08 9.98 49.17
CA PHE A 162 14.52 9.83 49.34
C PHE A 162 14.86 8.35 49.53
N SER A 163 15.97 7.90 48.94
CA SER A 163 17.05 7.14 49.60
C SER A 163 18.12 6.87 48.54
N SER A 164 19.19 7.67 48.47
CA SER A 164 20.45 7.65 49.25
C SER A 164 21.44 6.57 48.78
N LEU A 165 22.61 7.08 48.39
CA LEU A 165 23.91 6.40 48.38
C LEU A 165 24.10 5.54 49.64
N PHE A 166 24.57 4.30 49.43
CA PHE A 166 25.85 3.80 49.93
C PHE A 166 26.40 2.79 48.93
#